data_AF-A0A146KDE4-F1
#
_entry.id   AF-A0A146KDE4-F1
#
_cell.length_a   1.000
_cell.length_b   1.000
_cell.length_c   1.000
_cell.angle_alpha   90.00
_cell.angle_beta   90.00
_cell.angle_gamma   90.00
#
_symmetry.space_group_name_H-M   'P 1'
#
loop_
_entity.id
_entity.type
_entity.pdbx_description
1 polymer ?
#
loop_
_entity_poly.entity_id
_entity_poly.type
_entity_poly.pdbx_seq_one_letter_code
_entity_poly.pdbx_strand_id
1 'polypeptide(L)'
;IAGANITEIDVLDKIDHTNQDYAKICKKNFMDSPGILKADPVIEEPDYEQLMKQLPQECFEYSSVDESTKSLFILNGVVLLPENIKTVEDYAFYYLIEEIFYVYGPGVTTIEACAFQQNFRLRKVVFPVVESIGEGAFVFDNQLETVIAPRCEVLGCDAFKWCVNLVHLEISLKELREGSFWNTGIEYLNLNSVERIENDAFDGAAIRQVKAANCQEIEKFAFDKVNQKVEVECGCSLENAVNCVQKKVQSGKTKSGQLSAIEGILGRGIQQRREMKARIKLMG
;
A
#
# COMPACT_ATOMS: atom_id res chain seq x y z
N ILE A 1 44.80 3.76 27.10
CA ILE A 1 45.23 4.94 26.32
C ILE A 1 44.37 4.93 25.06
N ALA A 2 43.52 5.95 24.92
CA ALA A 2 42.65 6.36 23.80
C ALA A 2 42.31 5.31 22.71
N GLY A 3 41.06 4.96 22.40
CA GLY A 3 39.89 5.83 22.34
C GLY A 3 39.95 6.68 21.07
N ALA A 4 39.69 6.08 19.91
CA ALA A 4 39.44 6.81 18.67
C ALA A 4 38.07 6.35 18.13
N ASN A 5 37.04 7.13 18.48
CA ASN A 5 35.77 7.15 17.80
C ASN A 5 36.03 7.66 16.38
N ILE A 6 35.92 6.78 15.39
CA ILE A 6 35.84 7.20 14.00
C ILE A 6 34.36 7.52 13.77
N THR A 7 34.02 8.80 13.85
CA THR A 7 32.68 9.27 13.47
C THR A 7 32.53 9.18 11.95
N GLU A 8 31.31 8.89 11.51
CA GLU A 8 30.84 8.70 10.11
C GLU A 8 31.28 9.79 9.10
N ILE A 9 31.86 10.88 9.58
CA ILE A 9 32.35 12.03 8.81
C ILE A 9 33.74 11.79 8.20
N ASP A 10 34.58 10.94 8.80
CA ASP A 10 35.99 10.77 8.36
C ASP A 10 36.17 9.99 7.04
N VAL A 11 35.08 9.43 6.48
CA VAL A 11 35.12 8.64 5.24
C VAL A 11 34.89 9.51 3.98
N LEU A 12 34.45 10.77 4.14
CA LEU A 12 34.07 11.64 3.02
C LEU A 12 35.25 12.32 2.30
N ASP A 13 36.46 12.35 2.87
CA ASP A 13 37.57 13.16 2.36
C ASP A 13 38.58 12.42 1.46
N LYS A 14 38.24 11.22 0.96
CA LYS A 14 39.12 10.46 0.04
C LYS A 14 38.38 9.90 -1.18
N ILE A 15 37.60 10.73 -1.86
CA ILE A 15 37.01 10.35 -3.15
C ILE A 15 37.91 10.88 -4.27
N ASP A 16 38.65 9.94 -4.87
CA ASP A 16 39.35 10.11 -6.14
C ASP A 16 38.32 10.29 -7.27
N HIS A 17 38.46 11.34 -8.07
CA HIS A 17 37.46 11.81 -9.04
C HIS A 17 37.51 11.10 -10.40
N THR A 18 38.08 9.91 -10.50
CA THR A 18 38.37 9.29 -11.81
C THR A 18 37.65 7.98 -12.13
N ASN A 19 36.63 7.55 -11.37
CA ASN A 19 35.80 6.41 -11.78
C ASN A 19 34.32 6.59 -11.41
N GLN A 20 33.45 6.40 -12.41
CA GLN A 20 31.99 6.52 -12.34
C GLN A 20 31.32 5.32 -11.63
N ASP A 21 31.73 5.00 -10.40
CA ASP A 21 31.03 4.05 -9.54
C ASP A 21 30.66 4.74 -8.22
N TYR A 22 29.49 5.40 -8.21
CA TYR A 22 28.96 6.01 -7.00
C TYR A 22 28.39 4.92 -6.08
N ALA A 23 29.23 4.42 -5.18
CA ALA A 23 28.76 3.66 -4.01
C ALA A 23 28.01 4.62 -3.07
N LYS A 24 26.67 4.52 -3.02
CA LYS A 24 25.85 5.16 -1.99
C LYS A 24 25.76 4.23 -0.78
N ILE A 25 25.93 4.79 0.42
CA ILE A 25 25.69 4.09 1.69
C ILE A 25 24.18 3.90 1.83
N CYS A 26 23.68 2.68 1.62
CA CYS A 26 22.29 2.33 1.90
C CYS A 26 22.10 2.11 3.41
N LYS A 27 20.95 2.51 3.95
CA LYS A 27 20.55 2.15 5.32
C LYS A 27 20.48 0.63 5.41
N LYS A 28 20.99 0.10 6.53
CA LYS A 28 21.07 -1.34 6.82
C LYS A 28 19.66 -1.94 6.88
N ASN A 29 19.19 -2.58 5.81
CA ASN A 29 18.00 -3.43 5.85
C ASN A 29 18.41 -4.77 6.51
N PHE A 30 17.67 -5.16 7.54
CA PHE A 30 17.99 -6.31 8.38
C PHE A 30 17.63 -7.61 7.65
N MET A 31 18.66 -8.42 7.35
CA MET A 31 18.76 -9.89 7.29
C MET A 31 19.93 -10.36 6.40
N ASP A 32 20.66 -9.43 5.77
CA ASP A 32 21.80 -9.81 4.91
C ASP A 32 23.13 -9.86 5.70
N SER A 33 23.87 -10.95 5.47
CA SER A 33 25.22 -11.24 5.96
C SER A 33 26.19 -10.05 5.79
N PRO A 34 27.24 -9.88 6.64
CA PRO A 34 28.20 -8.79 6.50
C PRO A 34 28.99 -8.92 5.18
N GLY A 35 28.55 -8.20 4.17
CA GLY A 35 29.16 -8.13 2.85
C GLY A 35 28.71 -6.85 2.17
N ILE A 36 29.61 -6.23 1.42
CA ILE A 36 29.41 -4.98 0.68
C ILE A 36 28.05 -5.02 -0.04
N LEU A 37 27.13 -4.12 0.35
CA LEU A 37 25.87 -3.91 -0.36
C LEU A 37 26.23 -3.33 -1.72
N LYS A 38 26.00 -4.09 -2.80
CA LYS A 38 25.81 -3.47 -4.12
C LYS A 38 24.65 -2.51 -3.94
N ALA A 39 24.83 -1.23 -4.27
CA ALA A 39 23.73 -0.28 -4.31
C ALA A 39 22.59 -0.94 -5.11
N ASP A 40 21.35 -0.88 -4.61
CA ASP A 40 20.23 -1.40 -5.36
C ASP A 40 20.25 -0.74 -6.75
N PRO A 41 20.30 -1.53 -7.83
CA PRO A 41 20.31 -0.96 -9.17
C PRO A 41 19.11 -0.02 -9.29
N VAL A 42 19.31 1.16 -9.87
CA VAL A 42 18.21 2.04 -10.23
C VAL A 42 17.50 1.36 -11.40
N ILE A 43 16.55 0.50 -11.08
CA ILE A 43 15.70 -0.16 -12.07
C ILE A 43 14.54 0.78 -12.31
N GLU A 44 14.41 1.22 -13.56
CA GLU A 44 13.30 2.04 -14.01
C GLU A 44 12.04 1.18 -14.13
N GLU A 45 10.90 1.74 -13.74
CA GLU A 45 9.62 1.07 -13.93
C GLU A 45 9.37 0.83 -15.43
N PRO A 46 9.12 -0.42 -15.86
CA PRO A 46 9.00 -0.75 -17.27
C PRO A 46 7.64 -0.32 -17.85
N ASP A 47 7.58 -0.19 -19.17
CA ASP A 47 6.32 -0.06 -19.90
C ASP A 47 5.61 -1.42 -19.95
N TYR A 48 4.66 -1.63 -19.04
CA TYR A 48 3.92 -2.89 -18.93
C TYR A 48 3.17 -3.25 -20.23
N GLU A 49 2.65 -2.27 -20.97
CA GLU A 49 1.93 -2.54 -22.23
C GLU A 49 2.87 -3.05 -23.31
N GLN A 50 4.10 -2.54 -23.37
CA GLN A 50 5.13 -3.04 -24.29
C GLN A 50 5.61 -4.44 -23.90
N LEU A 51 5.77 -4.73 -22.61
CA LEU A 51 6.17 -6.07 -22.17
C LEU A 51 5.07 -7.11 -22.35
N MET A 52 3.80 -6.75 -22.12
CA MET A 52 2.65 -7.66 -22.35
C MET A 52 2.59 -8.19 -23.79
N LYS A 53 3.02 -7.39 -24.78
CA LYS A 53 3.07 -7.80 -26.19
C LYS A 53 4.14 -8.86 -26.48
N GLN A 54 5.08 -9.06 -25.57
CA GLN A 54 6.18 -10.03 -25.70
C GLN A 54 5.86 -11.36 -25.01
N LEU A 55 4.74 -11.46 -24.30
CA LEU A 55 4.33 -12.69 -23.65
C LEU A 55 4.02 -13.79 -24.68
N PRO A 56 4.33 -15.07 -24.37
CA PRO A 56 3.86 -16.21 -25.16
C PRO A 56 2.34 -16.20 -25.35
N GLN A 57 1.86 -16.69 -26.50
CA GLN A 57 0.43 -16.79 -26.78
C GLN A 57 -0.30 -17.69 -25.76
N GLU A 58 0.41 -18.71 -25.23
CA GLU A 58 -0.09 -19.64 -24.22
C GLU A 58 -0.59 -18.93 -22.94
N CYS A 59 0.02 -17.79 -22.56
CA CYS A 59 -0.41 -17.01 -21.39
C CYS A 59 -1.87 -16.54 -21.48
N PHE A 60 -2.41 -16.40 -22.70
CA PHE A 60 -3.77 -15.92 -22.95
C PHE A 60 -4.82 -17.04 -22.92
N GLU A 61 -4.40 -18.29 -22.69
CA GLU A 61 -5.28 -19.46 -22.62
C GLU A 61 -5.67 -19.82 -21.17
N TYR A 62 -4.96 -19.28 -20.18
CA TYR A 62 -5.21 -19.53 -18.75
C TYR A 62 -6.18 -18.53 -18.13
N SER A 63 -6.92 -18.94 -17.11
CA SER A 63 -7.72 -18.03 -16.26
C SER A 63 -7.10 -17.78 -14.88
N SER A 64 -6.10 -18.57 -14.51
CA SER A 64 -5.36 -18.48 -13.26
C SER A 64 -3.89 -18.78 -13.52
N VAL A 65 -3.03 -18.43 -12.56
CA VAL A 65 -1.61 -18.78 -12.58
C VAL A 65 -1.27 -19.51 -11.29
N ASP A 66 -0.54 -20.61 -11.43
CA ASP A 66 -0.11 -21.49 -10.35
C ASP A 66 1.42 -21.65 -10.39
N GLU A 67 1.95 -22.46 -9.48
CA GLU A 67 3.39 -22.70 -9.40
C GLU A 67 3.97 -23.31 -10.70
N SER A 68 3.17 -24.09 -11.43
CA SER A 68 3.60 -24.84 -12.61
C SER A 68 3.66 -23.97 -13.87
N THR A 69 2.83 -22.92 -13.94
CA THR A 69 2.68 -22.03 -15.09
C THR A 69 3.37 -20.68 -14.91
N LYS A 70 3.78 -20.32 -13.69
CA LYS A 70 4.38 -19.02 -13.31
C LYS A 70 5.45 -18.49 -14.28
N SER A 71 6.34 -19.36 -14.77
CA SER A 71 7.46 -18.97 -15.62
C SER A 71 7.04 -18.36 -16.95
N LEU A 72 5.84 -18.67 -17.44
CA LEU A 72 5.27 -18.07 -18.67
C LEU A 72 4.98 -16.57 -18.52
N PHE A 73 4.74 -16.14 -17.28
CA PHE A 73 4.30 -14.79 -16.93
C PHE A 73 5.46 -13.90 -16.46
N ILE A 74 6.70 -14.39 -16.48
CA ILE A 74 7.88 -13.65 -16.02
C ILE A 74 8.70 -13.17 -17.23
N LEU A 75 8.94 -11.87 -17.30
CA LEU A 75 9.78 -11.27 -18.33
C LEU A 75 10.58 -10.09 -17.76
N ASN A 76 11.91 -10.11 -17.93
CA ASN A 76 12.80 -9.01 -17.56
C ASN A 76 12.65 -8.52 -16.10
N GLY A 77 12.49 -9.45 -15.14
CA GLY A 77 12.29 -9.12 -13.72
C GLY A 77 10.90 -8.57 -13.40
N VAL A 78 9.91 -8.85 -14.25
CA VAL A 78 8.52 -8.42 -14.10
C VAL A 78 7.60 -9.62 -14.20
N VAL A 79 6.67 -9.76 -13.27
CA VAL A 79 5.51 -10.66 -13.42
C VAL A 79 4.40 -9.89 -14.13
N LEU A 80 3.96 -10.40 -15.28
CA LEU A 80 2.94 -9.81 -16.13
C LEU A 80 1.76 -10.78 -16.22
N LEU A 81 0.61 -10.39 -15.65
CA LEU A 81 -0.61 -11.20 -15.64
C LEU A 81 -1.65 -10.55 -16.54
N PRO A 82 -1.84 -11.02 -17.79
CA PRO A 82 -2.74 -10.38 -18.73
C PRO A 82 -4.20 -10.39 -18.25
N GLU A 83 -5.08 -9.65 -18.93
CA GLU A 83 -6.47 -9.46 -18.48
C GLU A 83 -7.28 -10.76 -18.28
N ASN A 84 -6.93 -11.86 -18.95
CA ASN A 84 -7.57 -13.16 -18.79
C ASN A 84 -7.25 -13.83 -17.44
N ILE A 85 -6.13 -13.49 -16.79
CA ILE A 85 -5.77 -14.03 -15.48
C ILE A 85 -6.60 -13.36 -14.40
N LYS A 86 -7.47 -14.13 -13.75
CA LYS A 86 -8.37 -13.69 -12.68
C LYS A 86 -7.86 -14.03 -11.29
N THR A 87 -7.15 -15.16 -11.17
CA THR A 87 -6.64 -15.66 -9.89
C THR A 87 -5.15 -15.89 -9.94
N VAL A 88 -4.44 -15.40 -8.93
CA VAL A 88 -3.09 -15.88 -8.60
C VAL A 88 -3.24 -16.90 -7.50
N GLU A 89 -2.97 -18.17 -7.81
CA GLU A 89 -3.24 -19.29 -6.91
C GLU A 89 -2.26 -19.32 -5.73
N ASP A 90 -2.60 -20.13 -4.73
CA ASP A 90 -1.77 -20.37 -3.56
C ASP A 90 -0.32 -20.66 -3.95
N TYR A 91 0.62 -19.94 -3.34
CA TYR A 91 2.07 -20.07 -3.57
C TYR A 91 2.56 -19.90 -5.02
N ALA A 92 1.74 -19.39 -5.95
CA ALA A 92 2.09 -19.34 -7.38
C ALA A 92 3.46 -18.68 -7.66
N PHE A 93 3.79 -17.60 -6.95
CA PHE A 93 5.05 -16.88 -7.02
C PHE A 93 5.78 -16.85 -5.67
N TYR A 94 5.62 -17.91 -4.86
CA TYR A 94 6.37 -18.07 -3.62
C TYR A 94 7.88 -18.18 -3.90
N TYR A 95 8.68 -17.37 -3.21
CA TYR A 95 10.15 -17.41 -3.22
C TYR A 95 10.72 -17.58 -4.64
N LEU A 96 10.55 -16.58 -5.51
CA LEU A 96 11.15 -16.64 -6.84
C LEU A 96 12.67 -16.52 -6.72
N ILE A 97 13.37 -17.45 -7.38
CA ILE A 97 14.84 -17.46 -7.44
C ILE A 97 15.33 -16.31 -8.34
N GLU A 98 14.52 -15.91 -9.31
CA GLU A 98 14.79 -14.77 -10.18
C GLU A 98 14.51 -13.45 -9.45
N GLU A 99 15.28 -12.41 -9.75
CA GLU A 99 15.03 -11.09 -9.17
C GLU A 99 13.81 -10.43 -9.84
N ILE A 100 12.66 -10.52 -9.17
CA ILE A 100 11.44 -9.82 -9.58
C ILE A 100 11.35 -8.47 -8.86
N PHE A 101 11.14 -7.42 -9.63
CA PHE A 101 11.04 -6.04 -9.15
C PHE A 101 9.63 -5.47 -9.25
N TYR A 102 8.83 -5.95 -10.22
CA TYR A 102 7.50 -5.43 -10.51
C TYR A 102 6.49 -6.56 -10.75
N VAL A 103 5.25 -6.34 -10.32
CA VAL A 103 4.09 -7.16 -10.70
C VAL A 103 2.99 -6.28 -11.26
N TYR A 104 2.46 -6.64 -12.43
CA TYR A 104 1.34 -5.96 -13.05
C TYR A 104 0.26 -6.97 -13.47
N GLY A 105 -0.92 -6.87 -12.85
CA GLY A 105 -2.07 -7.73 -13.11
C GLY A 105 -3.37 -6.93 -13.25
N PRO A 106 -3.65 -6.32 -14.42
CA PRO A 106 -4.82 -5.47 -14.63
C PRO A 106 -6.16 -6.21 -14.52
N GLY A 107 -6.18 -7.53 -14.76
CA GLY A 107 -7.39 -8.36 -14.76
C GLY A 107 -7.61 -9.21 -13.51
N VAL A 108 -6.64 -9.23 -12.58
CA VAL A 108 -6.64 -10.11 -11.41
C VAL A 108 -7.66 -9.61 -10.40
N THR A 109 -8.58 -10.48 -10.00
CA THR A 109 -9.62 -10.22 -9.00
C THR A 109 -9.27 -10.83 -7.64
N THR A 110 -8.49 -11.91 -7.64
CA THR A 110 -8.14 -12.67 -6.42
C THR A 110 -6.66 -12.99 -6.39
N ILE A 111 -6.00 -12.71 -5.27
CA ILE A 111 -4.67 -13.20 -4.94
C ILE A 111 -4.83 -14.13 -3.75
N GLU A 112 -4.48 -15.41 -3.90
CA GLU A 112 -4.65 -16.40 -2.85
C GLU A 112 -3.47 -16.41 -1.86
N ALA A 113 -3.44 -17.39 -0.96
CA ALA A 113 -2.55 -17.39 0.19
C ALA A 113 -1.08 -17.54 -0.25
N CYS A 114 -0.19 -16.78 0.39
CA CYS A 114 1.25 -16.83 0.19
C CYS A 114 1.70 -16.65 -1.28
N ALA A 115 0.83 -16.15 -2.15
CA ALA A 115 1.02 -16.11 -3.60
C ALA A 115 2.31 -15.42 -4.04
N PHE A 116 2.73 -14.36 -3.36
CA PHE A 116 3.96 -13.60 -3.64
C PHE A 116 4.90 -13.57 -2.43
N GLN A 117 4.76 -14.47 -1.46
CA GLN A 117 5.59 -14.45 -0.26
C GLN A 117 7.09 -14.62 -0.58
N GLN A 118 7.94 -13.88 0.14
CA GLN A 118 9.40 -13.95 0.10
C GLN A 118 10.05 -13.53 -1.23
N ASN A 119 9.47 -12.56 -1.95
CA ASN A 119 10.10 -11.89 -3.08
C ASN A 119 10.89 -10.67 -2.60
N PHE A 120 12.11 -10.90 -2.09
CA PHE A 120 12.94 -9.88 -1.41
C PHE A 120 13.37 -8.70 -2.29
N ARG A 121 13.20 -8.77 -3.61
CA ARG A 121 13.51 -7.70 -4.57
C ARG A 121 12.28 -6.97 -5.09
N LEU A 122 11.08 -7.44 -4.77
CA LEU A 122 9.84 -6.88 -5.26
C LEU A 122 9.67 -5.47 -4.73
N ARG A 123 9.50 -4.47 -5.61
CA ARG A 123 9.40 -3.05 -5.24
C ARG A 123 7.99 -2.50 -5.40
N LYS A 124 7.26 -2.97 -6.41
CA LYS A 124 5.95 -2.44 -6.74
C LYS A 124 5.02 -3.50 -7.28
N VAL A 125 3.79 -3.48 -6.80
CA VAL A 125 2.70 -4.31 -7.33
C VAL A 125 1.50 -3.44 -7.72
N VAL A 126 0.87 -3.78 -8.84
CA VAL A 126 -0.26 -3.03 -9.40
C VAL A 126 -1.35 -4.01 -9.81
N PHE A 127 -2.45 -3.97 -9.07
CA PHE A 127 -3.64 -4.81 -9.25
C PHE A 127 -4.91 -3.95 -9.16
N PRO A 128 -5.25 -3.18 -10.22
CA PRO A 128 -6.29 -2.15 -10.17
C PRO A 128 -7.70 -2.65 -9.82
N VAL A 129 -7.98 -3.93 -10.10
CA VAL A 129 -9.31 -4.53 -9.92
C VAL A 129 -9.35 -5.67 -8.90
N VAL A 130 -8.25 -5.92 -8.17
CA VAL A 130 -8.24 -6.98 -7.16
C VAL A 130 -9.21 -6.65 -6.04
N GLU A 131 -9.99 -7.64 -5.65
CA GLU A 131 -11.04 -7.53 -4.63
C GLU A 131 -10.58 -8.14 -3.31
N SER A 132 -9.77 -9.21 -3.35
CA SER A 132 -9.20 -9.87 -2.18
C SER A 132 -7.73 -10.24 -2.33
N ILE A 133 -6.99 -10.08 -1.24
CA ILE A 133 -5.60 -10.53 -1.09
C ILE A 133 -5.55 -11.51 0.08
N GLY A 134 -5.06 -12.72 -0.18
CA GLY A 134 -5.07 -13.85 0.74
C GLY A 134 -4.11 -13.71 1.93
N GLU A 135 -4.19 -14.70 2.81
CA GLU A 135 -3.31 -14.83 3.97
C GLU A 135 -1.85 -14.85 3.53
N GLY A 136 -1.05 -13.99 4.15
CA GLY A 136 0.39 -13.94 3.94
C GLY A 136 0.86 -13.65 2.51
N ALA A 137 0.00 -13.12 1.63
CA ALA A 137 0.27 -13.03 0.20
C ALA A 137 1.58 -12.32 -0.16
N PHE A 138 2.00 -11.30 0.60
CA PHE A 138 3.24 -10.52 0.40
C PHE A 138 4.16 -10.58 1.64
N VAL A 139 4.11 -11.65 2.42
CA VAL A 139 4.93 -11.78 3.63
C VAL A 139 6.41 -11.79 3.28
N PHE A 140 7.20 -11.02 4.04
CA PHE A 140 8.65 -10.85 3.85
C PHE A 140 9.08 -10.23 2.50
N ASP A 141 8.20 -9.54 1.79
CA ASP A 141 8.58 -8.73 0.62
C ASP A 141 9.24 -7.42 1.08
N ASN A 142 10.44 -7.54 1.64
CA ASN A 142 11.05 -6.47 2.43
C ASN A 142 11.34 -5.19 1.61
N GLN A 143 11.52 -5.30 0.29
CA GLN A 143 11.76 -4.17 -0.62
C GLN A 143 10.48 -3.61 -1.23
N LEU A 144 9.30 -4.15 -0.90
CA LEU A 144 8.03 -3.71 -1.46
C LEU A 144 7.75 -2.29 -0.96
N GLU A 145 7.81 -1.31 -1.84
CA GLU A 145 7.61 0.11 -1.53
C GLU A 145 6.17 0.56 -1.82
N THR A 146 5.57 -0.02 -2.87
CA THR A 146 4.30 0.45 -3.44
C THR A 146 3.34 -0.70 -3.77
N VAL A 147 2.10 -0.57 -3.29
CA VAL A 147 0.98 -1.45 -3.63
C VAL A 147 -0.19 -0.59 -4.13
N ILE A 148 -0.62 -0.83 -5.37
CA ILE A 148 -1.78 -0.14 -5.96
C ILE A 148 -2.90 -1.17 -6.18
N ALA A 149 -3.88 -1.18 -5.28
CA ALA A 149 -5.01 -2.10 -5.26
C ALA A 149 -6.31 -1.38 -4.81
N PRO A 150 -6.76 -0.33 -5.52
CA PRO A 150 -7.79 0.58 -5.04
C PRO A 150 -9.16 -0.07 -4.78
N ARG A 151 -9.43 -1.22 -5.41
CA ARG A 151 -10.67 -1.99 -5.27
C ARG A 151 -10.61 -3.11 -4.24
N CYS A 152 -9.46 -3.32 -3.61
CA CYS A 152 -9.31 -4.41 -2.66
C CYS A 152 -10.07 -4.09 -1.36
N GLU A 153 -11.00 -4.98 -1.03
CA GLU A 153 -11.92 -4.85 0.09
C GLU A 153 -11.50 -5.71 1.29
N VAL A 154 -10.76 -6.81 1.04
CA VAL A 154 -10.41 -7.84 2.03
C VAL A 154 -8.91 -8.14 1.98
N LEU A 155 -8.23 -8.04 3.14
CA LEU A 155 -6.90 -8.60 3.35
C LEU A 155 -7.00 -9.81 4.28
N GLY A 156 -6.30 -10.88 3.93
CA GLY A 156 -6.07 -12.02 4.81
C GLY A 156 -5.10 -11.68 5.94
N CYS A 157 -5.01 -12.59 6.91
CA CYS A 157 -4.07 -12.45 8.02
C CYS A 157 -2.63 -12.29 7.49
N ASP A 158 -1.82 -11.48 8.17
CA ASP A 158 -0.41 -11.29 7.84
C ASP A 158 -0.11 -10.83 6.39
N ALA A 159 -1.10 -10.36 5.60
CA ALA A 159 -0.96 -10.14 4.15
C ALA A 159 0.29 -9.34 3.72
N PHE A 160 0.69 -8.31 4.47
CA PHE A 160 1.89 -7.49 4.22
C PHE A 160 2.91 -7.55 5.36
N LYS A 161 2.88 -8.59 6.18
CA LYS A 161 3.78 -8.71 7.33
C LYS A 161 5.25 -8.70 6.90
N TRP A 162 6.05 -7.91 7.59
CA TRP A 162 7.47 -7.64 7.29
C TRP A 162 7.74 -6.93 5.95
N CYS A 163 6.75 -6.30 5.32
CA CYS A 163 6.96 -5.33 4.24
C CYS A 163 7.51 -4.00 4.79
N VAL A 164 8.75 -4.03 5.30
CA VAL A 164 9.37 -2.93 6.08
C VAL A 164 9.56 -1.64 5.29
N ASN A 165 9.65 -1.71 3.95
CA ASN A 165 9.78 -0.55 3.07
C ASN A 165 8.45 -0.09 2.45
N LEU A 166 7.33 -0.73 2.78
CA LEU A 166 6.02 -0.39 2.20
C LEU A 166 5.57 0.96 2.73
N VAL A 167 5.62 1.99 1.88
CA VAL A 167 5.29 3.38 2.24
C VAL A 167 4.09 3.93 1.46
N HIS A 168 3.80 3.35 0.29
CA HIS A 168 2.67 3.75 -0.53
C HIS A 168 1.70 2.58 -0.71
N LEU A 169 0.52 2.70 -0.10
CA LEU A 169 -0.55 1.73 -0.21
C LEU A 169 -1.84 2.43 -0.64
N GLU A 170 -2.36 2.07 -1.80
CA GLU A 170 -3.67 2.51 -2.30
C GLU A 170 -4.66 1.34 -2.20
N ILE A 171 -5.52 1.38 -1.18
CA ILE A 171 -6.49 0.31 -0.90
C ILE A 171 -7.77 0.86 -0.26
N SER A 172 -8.91 0.17 -0.45
CA SER A 172 -10.23 0.56 0.06
C SER A 172 -10.86 -0.53 0.94
N LEU A 173 -10.20 -0.86 2.05
CA LEU A 173 -10.58 -1.99 2.91
C LEU A 173 -11.94 -1.82 3.57
N LYS A 174 -12.72 -2.91 3.54
CA LYS A 174 -13.88 -3.14 4.42
C LYS A 174 -13.49 -3.97 5.64
N GLU A 175 -12.51 -4.84 5.48
CA GLU A 175 -12.09 -5.80 6.49
C GLU A 175 -10.56 -5.81 6.64
N LEU A 176 -10.09 -5.71 7.89
CA LEU A 176 -8.68 -5.73 8.24
C LEU A 176 -8.42 -6.87 9.23
N ARG A 177 -7.60 -7.83 8.84
CA ARG A 177 -7.29 -9.03 9.62
C ARG A 177 -6.07 -8.87 10.51
N GLU A 178 -5.95 -9.78 11.47
CA GLU A 178 -4.79 -9.95 12.35
C GLU A 178 -3.46 -9.84 11.58
N GLY A 179 -2.52 -9.05 12.12
CA GLY A 179 -1.16 -8.95 11.60
C GLY A 179 -0.99 -8.38 10.18
N SER A 180 -2.06 -7.92 9.51
CA SER A 180 -2.03 -7.50 8.10
C SER A 180 -0.91 -6.50 7.76
N PHE A 181 -0.57 -5.60 8.69
CA PHE A 181 0.50 -4.61 8.54
C PHE A 181 1.59 -4.69 9.62
N TRP A 182 1.81 -5.88 10.19
CA TRP A 182 2.87 -6.12 11.17
C TRP A 182 4.25 -5.78 10.57
N ASN A 183 5.01 -4.90 11.23
CA ASN A 183 6.38 -4.50 10.86
C ASN A 183 6.45 -3.93 9.44
N THR A 184 5.47 -3.10 9.08
CA THR A 184 5.45 -2.38 7.81
C THR A 184 5.98 -0.96 7.94
N GLY A 185 6.44 -0.40 6.81
CA GLY A 185 6.89 0.99 6.69
C GLY A 185 5.78 2.03 6.58
N ILE A 186 4.50 1.62 6.67
CA ILE A 186 3.36 2.49 6.34
C ILE A 186 3.17 3.51 7.46
N GLU A 187 3.18 4.81 7.10
CA GLU A 187 3.01 5.89 8.07
C GLU A 187 1.56 6.41 8.17
N TYR A 188 0.77 6.33 7.09
CA TYR A 188 -0.57 6.90 7.02
C TYR A 188 -1.54 5.94 6.36
N LEU A 189 -2.68 5.68 7.01
CA LEU A 189 -3.76 4.88 6.42
C LEU A 189 -5.14 5.50 6.59
N ASN A 190 -5.96 5.29 5.57
CA ASN A 190 -7.38 5.57 5.58
C ASN A 190 -8.16 4.25 5.53
N LEU A 191 -8.79 3.93 6.66
CA LEU A 191 -9.55 2.72 6.95
C LEU A 191 -10.98 3.10 7.38
N ASN A 192 -11.53 4.18 6.82
CA ASN A 192 -12.83 4.69 7.24
C ASN A 192 -13.97 3.68 7.09
N SER A 193 -13.85 2.69 6.21
CA SER A 193 -14.86 1.65 6.02
C SER A 193 -14.65 0.41 6.91
N VAL A 194 -13.53 0.32 7.63
CA VAL A 194 -13.19 -0.83 8.49
C VAL A 194 -13.91 -0.71 9.83
N GLU A 195 -14.62 -1.77 10.21
CA GLU A 195 -15.38 -1.83 11.46
C GLU A 195 -14.54 -2.30 12.66
N ARG A 196 -13.49 -3.10 12.42
CA ARG A 196 -12.64 -3.67 13.46
C ARG A 196 -11.17 -3.63 13.05
N ILE A 197 -10.31 -3.27 13.99
CA ILE A 197 -8.86 -3.43 13.89
C ILE A 197 -8.48 -4.59 14.81
N GLU A 198 -8.16 -5.75 14.23
CA GLU A 198 -7.81 -6.99 14.93
C GLU A 198 -6.42 -6.93 15.60
N ASN A 199 -6.10 -7.95 16.41
CA ASN A 199 -4.81 -8.04 17.11
C ASN A 199 -3.62 -7.90 16.15
N ASP A 200 -2.51 -7.34 16.64
CA ASP A 200 -1.23 -7.19 15.93
C ASP A 200 -1.28 -6.52 14.54
N ALA A 201 -2.44 -5.96 14.13
CA ALA A 201 -2.63 -5.40 12.80
C ALA A 201 -1.56 -4.38 12.41
N PHE A 202 -1.08 -3.60 13.39
CA PHE A 202 0.02 -2.63 13.26
C PHE A 202 1.17 -2.90 14.23
N ASP A 203 1.37 -4.14 14.72
CA ASP A 203 2.50 -4.42 15.63
C ASP A 203 3.83 -4.02 14.96
N GLY A 204 4.61 -3.19 15.64
CA GLY A 204 5.92 -2.72 15.15
C GLY A 204 5.87 -1.87 13.87
N ALA A 205 4.70 -1.48 13.38
CA ALA A 205 4.56 -0.68 12.18
C ALA A 205 5.05 0.77 12.37
N ALA A 206 5.46 1.41 11.27
CA ALA A 206 5.84 2.83 11.24
C ALA A 206 4.65 3.81 11.29
N ILE A 207 3.44 3.31 11.61
CA ILE A 207 2.19 4.07 11.55
C ILE A 207 2.22 5.31 12.44
N ARG A 208 1.78 6.44 11.90
CA ARG A 208 1.68 7.74 12.58
C ARG A 208 0.24 8.22 12.63
N GLN A 209 -0.56 7.89 11.62
CA GLN A 209 -1.96 8.29 11.59
C GLN A 209 -2.83 7.21 10.95
N VAL A 210 -3.93 6.89 11.62
CA VAL A 210 -4.99 6.01 11.10
C VAL A 210 -6.32 6.78 11.12
N LYS A 211 -6.98 6.87 9.96
CA LYS A 211 -8.37 7.34 9.88
C LYS A 211 -9.30 6.13 9.84
N ALA A 212 -10.10 5.94 10.88
CA ALA A 212 -10.98 4.78 11.02
C ALA A 212 -12.35 5.22 11.55
N ALA A 213 -13.02 6.08 10.78
CA ALA A 213 -14.26 6.75 11.22
C ALA A 213 -15.39 5.78 11.62
N ASN A 214 -15.53 4.64 10.93
CA ASN A 214 -16.55 3.62 11.22
C ASN A 214 -16.05 2.49 12.13
N CYS A 215 -14.82 2.58 12.64
CA CYS A 215 -14.27 1.56 13.53
C CYS A 215 -15.02 1.55 14.87
N GLN A 216 -15.51 0.37 15.22
CA GLN A 216 -16.30 0.07 16.41
C GLN A 216 -15.44 -0.58 17.49
N GLU A 217 -14.41 -1.31 17.10
CA GLU A 217 -13.56 -2.09 17.99
C GLU A 217 -12.10 -2.08 17.54
N ILE A 218 -11.20 -1.84 18.51
CA ILE A 218 -9.76 -2.05 18.37
C ILE A 218 -9.38 -3.11 19.39
N GLU A 219 -8.91 -4.26 18.89
CA GLU A 219 -8.51 -5.37 19.72
C GLU A 219 -7.19 -5.09 20.45
N LYS A 220 -6.82 -6.00 21.36
CA LYS A 220 -5.61 -5.85 22.16
C LYS A 220 -4.38 -5.98 21.25
N PHE A 221 -3.31 -5.26 21.56
CA PHE A 221 -2.04 -5.36 20.80
C PHE A 221 -2.10 -4.94 19.33
N ALA A 222 -3.25 -4.43 18.83
CA ALA A 222 -3.37 -3.89 17.47
C ALA A 222 -2.27 -2.87 17.11
N PHE A 223 -1.72 -2.17 18.11
CA PHE A 223 -0.60 -1.21 17.98
C PHE A 223 0.56 -1.56 18.92
N ASP A 224 0.78 -2.84 19.24
CA ASP A 224 1.90 -3.24 20.10
C ASP A 224 3.25 -2.94 19.46
N LYS A 225 4.29 -2.69 20.26
CA LYS A 225 5.66 -2.33 19.80
C LYS A 225 5.75 -1.17 18.81
N VAL A 226 4.68 -0.40 18.60
CA VAL A 226 4.74 0.86 17.86
C VAL A 226 5.51 1.86 18.70
N ASN A 227 6.67 2.28 18.21
CA ASN A 227 7.66 3.07 18.98
C ASN A 227 7.43 4.58 18.90
N GLN A 228 6.31 5.01 18.32
CA GLN A 228 5.93 6.38 18.11
C GLN A 228 4.46 6.59 18.50
N LYS A 229 4.11 7.85 18.71
CA LYS A 229 2.71 8.23 18.94
C LYS A 229 1.90 8.08 17.65
N VAL A 230 0.73 7.44 17.74
CA VAL A 230 -0.20 7.26 16.62
C VAL A 230 -1.44 8.13 16.83
N GLU A 231 -1.80 8.94 15.84
CA GLU A 231 -3.07 9.66 15.81
C GLU A 231 -4.15 8.78 15.20
N VAL A 232 -5.12 8.35 16.01
CA VAL A 232 -6.25 7.54 15.54
C VAL A 232 -7.52 8.40 15.51
N GLU A 233 -8.08 8.57 14.33
CA GLU A 233 -9.37 9.24 14.11
C GLU A 233 -10.48 8.18 14.06
N CYS A 234 -11.01 7.82 15.23
CA CYS A 234 -12.06 6.82 15.39
C CYS A 234 -13.13 7.25 16.41
N GLY A 235 -14.31 6.65 16.32
CA GLY A 235 -15.40 6.83 17.29
C GLY A 235 -15.33 5.89 18.51
N CYS A 236 -14.59 4.79 18.41
CA CYS A 236 -14.43 3.77 19.45
C CYS A 236 -13.41 4.16 20.54
N SER A 237 -13.40 3.41 21.65
CA SER A 237 -12.42 3.56 22.72
C SER A 237 -11.02 3.15 22.27
N LEU A 238 -9.99 3.79 22.85
CA LEU A 238 -8.57 3.49 22.63
C LEU A 238 -7.92 2.77 23.83
N GLU A 239 -8.70 2.26 24.78
CA GLU A 239 -8.17 1.59 25.99
C GLU A 239 -7.19 0.45 25.69
N ASN A 240 -7.39 -0.24 24.56
CA ASN A 240 -6.54 -1.35 24.11
C ASN A 240 -5.41 -0.93 23.15
N ALA A 241 -5.40 0.33 22.71
CA ALA A 241 -4.49 0.86 21.69
C ALA A 241 -3.34 1.63 22.35
N VAL A 242 -2.26 0.92 22.69
CA VAL A 242 -1.07 1.51 23.31
C VAL A 242 -0.42 2.52 22.34
N ASN A 243 0.15 3.60 22.87
CA ASN A 243 0.77 4.70 22.11
C ASN A 243 -0.16 5.44 21.13
N CYS A 244 -1.46 5.14 21.12
CA CYS A 244 -2.46 5.84 20.34
C CYS A 244 -3.05 7.03 21.11
N VAL A 245 -3.36 8.10 20.37
CA VAL A 245 -4.18 9.19 20.86
C VAL A 245 -5.37 9.42 19.95
N GLN A 246 -6.50 9.74 20.56
CA GLN A 246 -7.70 10.01 19.80
C GLN A 246 -7.63 11.41 19.20
N LYS A 247 -7.71 11.47 17.87
CA LYS A 247 -7.95 12.71 17.13
C LYS A 247 -9.45 12.83 16.90
N LYS A 248 -10.03 13.98 17.26
CA LYS A 248 -11.46 14.22 16.97
C LYS A 248 -11.69 14.02 15.49
N VAL A 249 -12.68 13.19 15.15
CA VAL A 249 -13.18 13.08 13.78
C VAL A 249 -13.52 14.48 13.33
N GLN A 250 -12.72 15.05 12.43
CA GLN A 250 -13.12 16.30 11.82
C GLN A 250 -14.32 15.92 11.00
N SER A 251 -15.52 16.30 11.45
CA SER A 251 -16.65 16.43 10.55
C SER A 251 -16.25 17.48 9.52
N GLY A 252 -15.49 17.05 8.52
CA GLY A 252 -15.34 17.79 7.29
C GLY A 252 -16.77 18.09 6.91
N LYS A 253 -17.13 19.38 6.85
CA LYS A 253 -18.37 19.83 6.23
C LYS A 253 -18.44 19.04 4.95
N THR A 254 -19.29 18.02 4.93
CA THR A 254 -19.31 17.03 3.87
C THR A 254 -19.49 17.79 2.57
N LYS A 255 -18.95 17.31 1.45
CA LYS A 255 -19.32 17.86 0.14
C LYS A 255 -20.85 18.05 0.03
N SER A 256 -21.63 17.19 0.70
CA SER A 256 -23.09 17.32 0.95
C SER A 256 -23.53 18.61 1.66
N GLY A 257 -22.84 19.08 2.70
CA GLY A 257 -23.13 20.37 3.36
C GLY A 257 -22.81 21.59 2.49
N GLN A 258 -21.79 21.50 1.61
CA GLN A 258 -21.50 22.55 0.63
C GLN A 258 -22.48 22.51 -0.55
N LEU A 259 -22.86 21.33 -1.02
CA LEU A 259 -23.89 21.13 -2.06
C LEU A 259 -25.26 21.63 -1.60
N SER A 260 -25.71 21.31 -0.38
CA SER A 260 -27.00 21.81 0.15
C SER A 260 -27.00 23.33 0.38
N ALA A 261 -25.86 23.92 0.75
CA ALA A 261 -25.72 25.37 0.83
C ALA A 261 -25.79 26.03 -0.57
N ILE A 262 -25.16 25.42 -1.58
CA ILE A 262 -25.20 25.89 -2.97
C ILE A 262 -26.62 25.75 -3.56
N GLU A 263 -27.31 24.63 -3.33
CA GLU A 263 -28.70 24.40 -3.73
C GLU A 263 -29.64 25.41 -3.06
N GLY A 264 -29.44 25.71 -1.77
CA GLY A 264 -30.20 26.73 -1.05
C GLY A 264 -29.97 28.16 -1.54
N ILE A 265 -28.80 28.46 -2.14
CA ILE A 265 -28.51 29.77 -2.76
C ILE A 265 -29.15 29.83 -4.17
N LEU A 266 -29.00 28.77 -4.97
CA LEU A 266 -29.62 28.67 -6.30
C LEU A 266 -31.15 28.74 -6.23
N GLY A 267 -31.78 28.03 -5.28
CA GLY A 267 -33.23 28.07 -5.08
C GLY A 267 -33.75 29.47 -4.76
N ARG A 268 -33.05 30.21 -3.89
CA ARG A 268 -33.39 31.61 -3.56
C ARG A 268 -33.24 32.55 -4.77
N GLY A 269 -32.20 32.37 -5.58
CA GLY A 269 -32.01 33.15 -6.81
C GLY A 269 -33.10 32.92 -7.86
N ILE A 270 -33.56 31.68 -8.02
CA ILE A 270 -34.66 31.35 -8.94
C ILE A 270 -35.98 31.96 -8.46
N GLN A 271 -36.25 31.93 -7.15
CA GLN A 271 -37.46 32.50 -6.56
C GLN A 271 -37.49 34.03 -6.72
N GLN A 272 -36.39 34.72 -6.43
CA GLN A 272 -36.29 36.18 -6.63
C GLN A 272 -36.50 36.58 -8.10
N ARG A 273 -35.97 35.81 -9.06
CA ARG A 273 -36.20 36.07 -10.50
C ARG A 273 -37.65 35.85 -10.91
N ARG A 274 -38.35 34.86 -10.34
CA ARG A 274 -39.78 34.65 -10.59
C ARG A 274 -40.63 35.81 -10.05
N GLU A 275 -40.35 36.25 -8.83
CA GLU A 275 -41.04 37.39 -8.21
C GLU A 275 -40.82 38.70 -8.99
N MET A 276 -39.59 38.95 -9.45
CA MET A 276 -39.29 40.12 -10.27
C MET A 276 -39.98 40.08 -11.64
N LYS A 277 -40.04 38.91 -12.30
CA LYS A 277 -40.81 38.75 -13.55
C LYS A 277 -42.32 38.95 -13.33
N ALA A 278 -42.87 38.46 -12.22
CA ALA A 278 -44.28 38.67 -11.89
C ALA A 278 -44.59 40.16 -11.65
N ARG A 279 -43.72 40.89 -10.97
CA ARG A 279 -43.84 42.35 -10.78
C ARG A 279 -43.77 43.12 -12.09
N ILE A 280 -42.85 42.78 -12.98
CA ILE A 280 -42.74 43.42 -14.30
C ILE A 280 -44.02 43.18 -15.13
N LYS A 281 -44.61 41.98 -15.05
CA LYS A 281 -45.86 41.64 -15.77
C LYS A 281 -47.11 42.34 -15.20
N LEU A 282 -47.05 42.83 -13.96
CA LEU A 282 -48.12 43.62 -13.34
C LEU A 282 -47.98 45.13 -13.63
N MET A 283 -46.82 45.57 -14.14
CA MET A 283 -46.51 46.99 -14.41
C MET A 283 -46.58 47.37 -15.89
N GLY A 284 -46.86 46.42 -16.79
CA GLY A 284 -47.10 46.65 -18.22
C GLY A 284 -48.49 46.18 -18.61
#